data_AF-A0A847DRW5-F1
#
_entry.id   AF-A0A847DRW5-F1
#
_cell.length_a   1.000
_cell.length_b   1.000
_cell.length_c   1.000
_cell.angle_alpha   90.00
_cell.angle_beta   90.00
_cell.angle_gamma   90.00
#
_symmetry.space_group_name_H-M   'P 1'
#
loop_
_entity.id
_entity.type
_entity.pdbx_description
1 polymer ?
#
loop_
_entity_poly.entity_id
_entity_poly.type
_entity_poly.pdbx_seq_one_letter_code
_entity_poly.pdbx_strand_id
1 'polypeptide(L)'
;MSNTKNSPRIRSFTRAFLLAAAAALALPAIADPSNKWRIEFDGKADNSGVIELSLRPVNGAATSIVVPVADDTRENAVAQQVRDALASTFGSVYQVEVDDGEDVLVKARGGAADFEVAVIRNTVDGIDIELDRE
;
A
#
# COMPACT_ATOMS: atom_id res chain seq x y z
N MET A 1 -11.20 24.14 -76.81
CA MET A 1 -12.39 23.37 -76.42
C MET A 1 -12.79 23.74 -75.00
N SER A 2 -14.02 24.22 -74.84
CA SER A 2 -14.69 24.52 -73.58
C SER A 2 -15.05 23.23 -72.82
N ASN A 3 -14.93 23.22 -71.48
CA ASN A 3 -15.88 22.53 -70.60
C ASN A 3 -15.70 22.90 -69.10
N THR A 4 -16.46 23.91 -68.68
CA THR A 4 -17.51 23.89 -67.65
C THR A 4 -17.50 22.83 -66.52
N LYS A 5 -17.56 23.37 -65.27
CA LYS A 5 -18.24 22.92 -64.03
C LYS A 5 -17.75 21.68 -63.26
N ASN A 6 -17.43 21.88 -61.98
CA ASN A 6 -18.42 21.82 -60.88
C ASN A 6 -17.74 22.05 -59.51
N SER A 7 -18.28 22.98 -58.72
CA SER A 7 -18.07 23.01 -57.26
C SER A 7 -19.24 22.31 -56.57
N PRO A 8 -18.96 21.59 -55.48
CA PRO A 8 -19.88 21.58 -54.35
C PRO A 8 -19.18 22.07 -53.07
N ARG A 9 -19.81 23.05 -52.43
CA ARG A 9 -19.60 23.41 -51.03
C ARG A 9 -20.25 22.34 -50.15
N ILE A 10 -19.57 21.84 -49.12
CA ILE A 10 -20.23 21.47 -47.87
C ILE A 10 -19.34 21.92 -46.70
N ARG A 11 -19.98 22.66 -45.79
CA ARG A 11 -19.46 23.13 -44.50
C ARG A 11 -19.59 21.99 -43.48
N SER A 12 -18.56 21.77 -42.67
CA SER A 12 -18.69 20.95 -41.47
C SER A 12 -17.99 21.64 -40.31
N PHE A 13 -18.80 22.22 -39.42
CA PHE A 13 -18.41 22.62 -38.08
C PHE A 13 -18.22 21.34 -37.26
N THR A 14 -16.98 21.03 -36.86
CA THR A 14 -16.76 19.99 -35.84
C THR A 14 -16.33 20.69 -34.56
N ARG A 15 -17.27 20.80 -33.61
CA ARG A 15 -17.00 21.16 -32.22
C ARG A 15 -16.13 20.04 -31.62
N ALA A 16 -14.89 20.34 -31.28
CA ALA A 16 -14.04 19.43 -30.51
C ALA A 16 -14.48 19.49 -29.03
N PHE A 17 -14.99 18.38 -28.52
CA PHE A 17 -15.24 18.17 -27.09
C PHE A 17 -13.93 17.68 -26.47
N LEU A 18 -13.27 18.52 -25.67
CA LEU A 18 -12.12 18.12 -24.85
C LEU A 18 -12.65 17.38 -23.62
N LEU A 19 -12.52 16.05 -23.58
CA LEU A 19 -12.61 15.29 -22.34
C LEU A 19 -11.30 15.50 -21.57
N ALA A 20 -11.32 16.32 -20.53
CA ALA A 20 -10.27 16.35 -19.53
C ALA A 20 -10.48 15.16 -18.57
N ALA A 21 -9.70 14.09 -18.74
CA ALA A 21 -9.65 13.00 -17.77
C ALA A 21 -8.87 13.48 -16.54
N ALA A 22 -9.57 13.86 -15.47
CA ALA A 22 -8.97 14.07 -14.16
C ALA A 22 -8.69 12.70 -13.53
N ALA A 23 -7.45 12.21 -13.64
CA ALA A 23 -7.00 11.08 -12.83
C ALA A 23 -6.87 11.56 -11.38
N ALA A 24 -7.78 11.14 -10.51
CA ALA A 24 -7.62 11.32 -9.08
C ALA A 24 -6.46 10.43 -8.62
N LEU A 25 -5.33 11.05 -8.26
CA LEU A 25 -4.25 10.37 -7.58
C LEU A 25 -4.72 10.09 -6.15
N ALA A 26 -5.06 8.84 -5.85
CA ALA A 26 -5.21 8.40 -4.47
C ALA A 26 -3.82 8.40 -3.84
N LEU A 27 -3.55 9.37 -2.96
CA LEU A 27 -2.36 9.33 -2.12
C LEU A 27 -2.60 8.27 -1.04
N PRO A 28 -1.65 7.36 -0.77
CA PRO A 28 -1.78 6.43 0.35
C PRO A 28 -1.95 7.24 1.64
N ALA A 29 -2.85 6.80 2.51
CA ALA A 29 -3.02 7.40 3.83
C ALA A 29 -1.73 7.16 4.62
N ILE A 30 -0.95 8.23 4.84
CA ILE A 30 0.22 8.23 5.71
C ILE A 30 -0.30 8.61 7.09
N ALA A 31 -0.24 7.70 8.04
CA ALA A 31 -0.62 8.01 9.40
C ALA A 31 0.53 8.75 10.12
N ASP A 32 0.22 9.68 11.04
CA ASP A 32 1.26 10.43 11.76
C ASP A 32 2.19 9.48 12.53
N PRO A 33 3.49 9.81 12.68
CA PRO A 33 4.44 8.95 13.36
C PRO A 33 4.02 8.57 14.78
N SER A 34 4.33 7.35 15.19
CA SER A 34 4.25 6.88 16.58
C SER A 34 5.54 6.17 16.98
N ASN A 35 5.82 6.09 18.28
CA ASN A 35 6.87 5.25 18.82
C ASN A 35 6.42 3.78 18.94
N LYS A 36 5.12 3.49 18.79
CA LYS A 36 4.56 2.14 18.78
C LYS A 36 3.42 2.02 17.79
N TRP A 37 3.44 0.90 17.07
CA TRP A 37 2.39 0.50 16.13
C TRP A 37 1.93 -0.91 16.45
N ARG A 38 0.63 -1.12 16.28
CA ARG A 38 0.00 -2.42 16.17
C ARG A 38 -0.48 -2.59 14.73
N ILE A 39 -0.21 -3.77 14.19
CA ILE A 39 -0.63 -4.20 12.85
C ILE A 39 -1.47 -5.44 13.07
N GLU A 40 -2.79 -5.28 12.98
CA GLU A 40 -3.76 -6.36 13.16
C GLU A 40 -4.00 -7.03 11.81
N PHE A 41 -4.04 -8.37 11.83
CA PHE A 41 -4.36 -9.18 10.67
C PHE A 41 -5.62 -9.98 10.96
N ASP A 42 -6.60 -9.89 10.06
CA ASP A 42 -7.86 -10.59 10.19
C ASP A 42 -8.13 -11.49 8.99
N GLY A 43 -8.73 -12.65 9.27
CA GLY A 43 -9.23 -13.54 8.24
C GLY A 43 -8.21 -14.53 7.68
N LYS A 44 -8.41 -14.94 6.43
CA LYS A 44 -7.65 -16.03 5.80
C LYS A 44 -7.47 -15.73 4.33
N ALA A 45 -6.27 -15.98 3.83
CA ALA A 45 -5.96 -15.83 2.41
C ALA A 45 -6.87 -16.73 1.55
N ASP A 46 -7.62 -16.10 0.65
CA ASP A 46 -8.44 -16.75 -0.39
C ASP A 46 -7.66 -16.96 -1.70
N ASN A 47 -6.47 -16.34 -1.80
CA ASN A 47 -5.53 -16.53 -2.89
C ASN A 47 -4.09 -16.32 -2.42
N SER A 48 -3.14 -16.84 -3.20
CA SER A 48 -1.73 -16.46 -3.03
C SER A 48 -1.50 -15.03 -3.52
N GLY A 49 -0.72 -14.26 -2.76
CA GLY A 49 -0.48 -12.85 -3.05
C GLY A 49 0.72 -12.31 -2.29
N VAL A 50 0.78 -10.99 -2.15
CA VAL A 50 1.79 -10.30 -1.35
C VAL A 50 1.18 -9.19 -0.52
N ILE A 51 1.77 -8.98 0.64
CA ILE A 51 1.55 -7.81 1.49
C ILE A 51 2.85 -6.99 1.45
N GLU A 52 2.75 -5.71 1.10
CA GLU A 52 3.85 -4.76 1.16
C GLU A 52 3.56 -3.70 2.23
N LEU A 53 4.45 -3.61 3.21
CA LEU A 53 4.42 -2.61 4.28
C LEU A 53 5.63 -1.70 4.15
N SER A 54 5.42 -0.40 4.35
CA SER A 54 6.48 0.60 4.41
C SER A 54 6.59 1.15 5.81
N LEU A 55 7.84 1.36 6.25
CA LEU A 55 8.17 1.93 7.53
C LEU A 55 9.11 3.12 7.34
N ARG A 56 8.71 4.28 7.85
CA ARG A 56 9.44 5.55 7.65
C ARG A 56 9.75 6.23 8.98
N PRO A 57 11.01 6.23 9.43
CA PRO A 57 11.43 7.01 10.59
C PRO A 57 11.24 8.51 10.33
N VAL A 58 10.92 9.28 11.37
CA VAL A 58 10.94 10.75 11.31
C VAL A 58 12.32 11.22 10.83
N ASN A 59 12.34 12.10 9.82
CA ASN A 59 13.55 12.57 9.13
C ASN A 59 14.39 11.47 8.44
N GLY A 60 13.84 10.26 8.27
CA GLY A 60 14.46 9.14 7.56
C GLY A 60 13.81 8.87 6.21
N ALA A 61 14.40 7.91 5.48
CA ALA A 61 13.82 7.38 4.24
C ALA A 61 12.86 6.23 4.56
N ALA A 62 11.78 6.13 3.79
CA ALA A 62 10.87 5.00 3.84
C ALA A 62 11.56 3.73 3.31
N THR A 63 11.37 2.60 3.99
CA THR A 63 11.84 1.29 3.56
C THR A 63 10.67 0.32 3.57
N SER A 64 10.48 -0.42 2.47
CA SER A 64 9.43 -1.44 2.35
C SER A 64 9.94 -2.84 2.69
N ILE A 65 9.05 -3.66 3.23
CA ILE A 65 9.14 -5.11 3.19
C ILE A 65 8.05 -5.67 2.27
N VAL A 66 8.33 -6.77 1.59
CA VAL A 66 7.35 -7.50 0.77
C VAL A 66 7.27 -8.92 1.30
N VAL A 67 6.08 -9.32 1.72
CA VAL A 67 5.81 -10.62 2.34
C VAL A 67 4.92 -11.43 1.40
N PRO A 68 5.42 -12.52 0.80
CA PRO A 68 4.58 -13.43 0.05
C PRO A 68 3.70 -14.23 0.99
N VAL A 69 2.41 -14.32 0.66
CA VAL A 69 1.42 -15.09 1.41
C VAL A 69 0.85 -16.15 0.49
N ALA A 70 0.86 -17.40 0.93
CA ALA A 70 0.27 -18.50 0.19
C ALA A 70 -1.25 -18.55 0.40
N ASP A 71 -1.95 -19.15 -0.55
CA ASP A 71 -3.37 -19.48 -0.42
C ASP A 71 -3.62 -20.31 0.87
N ASP A 72 -4.79 -20.13 1.48
CA ASP A 72 -5.23 -20.78 2.72
C ASP A 72 -4.40 -20.45 3.98
N THR A 73 -3.48 -19.46 3.91
CA THR A 73 -2.74 -18.95 5.08
C THR A 73 -3.68 -18.16 5.99
N ARG A 74 -3.77 -18.54 7.27
CA ARG A 74 -4.57 -17.85 8.31
C ARG A 74 -3.83 -16.68 8.92
N GLU A 75 -4.59 -15.76 9.52
CA GLU A 75 -4.14 -14.53 10.18
C GLU A 75 -2.91 -14.72 11.06
N ASN A 76 -2.91 -15.71 11.95
CA ASN A 76 -1.78 -16.02 12.83
C ASN A 76 -0.46 -16.30 12.08
N ALA A 77 -0.55 -17.03 10.97
CA ALA A 77 0.61 -17.36 10.16
C ALA A 77 1.07 -16.16 9.32
N VAL A 78 0.13 -15.31 8.86
CA VAL A 78 0.44 -14.04 8.20
C VAL A 78 1.17 -13.11 9.16
N ALA A 79 0.64 -12.90 10.37
CA ALA A 79 1.25 -12.09 11.41
C ALA A 79 2.68 -12.54 11.72
N GLN A 80 2.89 -13.85 11.87
CA GLN A 80 4.23 -14.40 12.10
C GLN A 80 5.20 -14.15 10.93
N GLN A 81 4.75 -14.31 9.68
CA GLN A 81 5.58 -14.03 8.49
C GLN A 81 5.94 -12.54 8.38
N VAL A 82 4.97 -11.66 8.62
CA VAL A 82 5.19 -10.21 8.62
C VAL A 82 6.14 -9.81 9.75
N ARG A 83 5.95 -10.33 10.96
CA ARG A 83 6.85 -10.10 12.08
C ARG A 83 8.28 -10.46 11.72
N ASP A 84 8.50 -11.62 11.11
CA ASP A 84 9.86 -12.07 10.76
C ASP A 84 10.50 -11.18 9.69
N ALA A 85 9.75 -10.75 8.69
CA ALA A 85 10.23 -9.81 7.66
C ALA A 85 10.58 -8.43 8.26
N LEU A 86 9.72 -7.91 9.14
CA LEU A 86 9.95 -6.66 9.86
C LEU A 86 11.17 -6.78 10.78
N ALA A 87 11.27 -7.85 11.57
CA ALA A 87 12.41 -8.08 12.46
C ALA A 87 13.73 -8.23 11.70
N SER A 88 13.73 -8.91 10.55
CA SER A 88 14.92 -9.05 9.71
C SER A 88 15.40 -7.72 9.14
N THR A 89 14.48 -6.80 8.84
CA THR A 89 14.79 -5.52 8.19
C THR A 89 15.09 -4.42 9.21
N PHE A 90 14.33 -4.37 10.30
CA PHE A 90 14.30 -3.26 11.25
C PHE A 90 14.68 -3.64 12.69
N GLY A 91 14.89 -4.93 12.99
CA GLY A 91 15.05 -5.44 14.36
C GLY A 91 16.27 -4.91 15.13
N SER A 92 17.21 -4.25 14.45
CA SER A 92 18.34 -3.55 15.11
C SER A 92 17.90 -2.23 15.76
N VAL A 93 16.88 -1.57 15.21
CA VAL A 93 16.39 -0.25 15.64
C VAL A 93 15.06 -0.37 16.39
N TYR A 94 14.19 -1.29 15.96
CA TYR A 94 12.86 -1.50 16.53
C TYR A 94 12.74 -2.89 17.16
N GLN A 95 11.93 -3.01 18.20
CA GLN A 95 11.46 -4.30 18.69
C GLN A 95 10.23 -4.69 17.90
N VAL A 96 10.20 -5.93 17.40
CA VAL A 96 9.09 -6.47 16.60
C VAL A 96 8.67 -7.78 17.23
N GLU A 97 7.40 -7.94 17.55
CA GLU A 97 6.86 -9.12 18.22
C GLU A 97 5.43 -9.41 17.77
N VAL A 98 5.01 -10.66 17.91
CA VAL A 98 3.60 -11.06 17.76
C VAL A 98 2.90 -10.84 19.11
N ASP A 99 1.69 -10.30 19.10
CA ASP A 99 0.82 -10.09 20.26
C ASP A 99 -0.48 -10.89 20.04
N ASP A 100 -0.88 -11.71 21.01
CA ASP A 100 -2.03 -12.62 20.99
C ASP A 100 -2.25 -13.52 19.73
N GLY A 101 -1.27 -13.56 18.82
CA GLY A 101 -1.20 -14.47 17.67
C GLY A 101 -1.41 -13.80 16.32
N GLU A 102 -2.35 -12.86 16.24
CA GLU A 102 -2.77 -12.20 15.00
C GLU A 102 -2.31 -10.74 14.87
N ASP A 103 -1.78 -10.15 15.95
CA ASP A 103 -1.21 -8.81 15.93
C ASP A 103 0.31 -8.84 15.80
N VAL A 104 0.86 -7.83 15.12
CA VAL A 104 2.29 -7.52 15.16
C VAL A 104 2.52 -6.15 15.79
N LEU A 105 3.26 -6.13 16.89
CA LEU A 105 3.70 -4.89 17.52
C LEU A 105 5.08 -4.49 17.01
N VAL A 106 5.22 -3.24 16.57
CA VAL A 106 6.50 -2.60 16.28
C VAL A 106 6.72 -1.47 17.27
N LYS A 107 7.83 -1.52 18.01
CA LYS A 107 8.14 -0.58 19.10
C LYS A 107 9.50 0.06 18.87
N ALA A 108 9.56 1.38 19.00
CA ALA A 108 10.81 2.13 19.05
C ALA A 108 11.65 1.69 20.25
N ARG A 109 12.90 1.29 20.01
CA ARG A 109 13.86 1.10 21.11
C ARG A 109 14.28 2.46 21.67
N GLY A 110 14.79 2.49 22.89
CA GLY A 110 15.24 3.74 23.53
C GLY A 110 16.18 4.55 22.63
N GLY A 111 15.77 5.78 22.31
CA GLY A 111 16.53 6.71 21.45
C GLY A 111 16.33 6.53 19.95
N ALA A 112 15.54 5.54 19.50
CA ALA A 112 15.09 5.47 18.11
C ALA A 112 14.04 6.56 17.83
N ALA A 113 13.96 7.00 16.58
CA ALA A 113 12.96 7.96 16.16
C ALA A 113 11.56 7.30 16.12
N ASP A 114 10.53 8.11 16.35
CA ASP A 114 9.16 7.75 15.98
C ASP A 114 9.12 7.47 14.47
N PHE A 115 8.14 6.68 14.06
CA PHE A 115 8.04 6.23 12.68
C PHE A 115 6.59 6.08 12.24
N GLU A 116 6.40 6.12 10.93
CA GLU A 116 5.13 5.85 10.28
C GLU A 116 5.13 4.42 9.74
N VAL A 117 3.96 3.79 9.76
CA VAL A 117 3.70 2.53 9.07
C VAL A 117 2.62 2.77 8.03
N ALA A 118 2.78 2.19 6.85
CA ALA A 118 1.78 2.24 5.78
C ALA A 118 1.65 0.91 5.06
N VAL A 119 0.41 0.50 4.77
CA VAL A 119 0.14 -0.58 3.81
C VAL A 119 0.29 0.01 2.41
N ILE A 120 1.35 -0.39 1.70
CA ILE A 120 1.60 0.06 0.33
C ILE A 120 0.77 -0.76 -0.65
N ARG A 121 0.66 -2.06 -0.38
CA ARG A 121 -0.07 -2.99 -1.24
C ARG A 121 -0.54 -4.19 -0.45
N ASN A 122 -1.78 -4.60 -0.68
CA ASN A 122 -2.27 -5.92 -0.33
C ASN A 122 -2.91 -6.54 -1.58
N THR A 123 -2.44 -7.71 -2.00
CA THR A 123 -3.03 -8.49 -3.10
C THR A 123 -3.53 -9.85 -2.64
N VAL A 124 -3.69 -10.03 -1.33
CA VAL A 124 -4.20 -11.23 -0.69
C VAL A 124 -5.65 -10.92 -0.32
N ASP A 125 -6.58 -11.50 -1.06
CA ASP A 125 -8.00 -11.40 -0.74
C ASP A 125 -8.28 -12.21 0.54
N GLY A 126 -9.25 -11.75 1.34
CA GLY A 126 -9.65 -12.40 2.58
C GLY A 126 -8.75 -12.13 3.79
N ILE A 127 -7.65 -11.39 3.61
CA ILE A 127 -6.84 -10.83 4.71
C ILE A 127 -7.06 -9.32 4.80
N ASP A 128 -7.65 -8.88 5.91
CA ASP A 128 -7.76 -7.47 6.27
C ASP A 128 -6.56 -7.06 7.14
N ILE A 129 -6.15 -5.78 7.02
CA ILE A 129 -5.00 -5.23 7.76
C ILE A 129 -5.41 -3.89 8.35
N GLU A 130 -5.34 -3.78 9.67
CA GLU A 130 -5.59 -2.54 10.40
C GLU A 130 -4.29 -2.04 11.06
N LEU A 131 -4.12 -0.71 11.05
CA LEU A 131 -2.93 -0.04 11.58
C LEU A 131 -3.33 0.90 12.71
N ASP A 132 -2.91 0.55 13.93
CA ASP A 132 -3.16 1.33 15.12
C ASP A 132 -1.88 1.93 15.70
N ARG A 133 -1.99 3.20 16.09
CA ARG A 133 -0.96 3.86 16.88
C ARG A 133 -1.23 3.60 18.35
N GLU A 134 -0.18 3.28 19.08
CA GLU A 134 -0.19 3.13 20.54
C GLU A 134 0.83 4.05 21.23
#